data_AF-A0A2E1PC19-F1
#
_entry.id   AF-A0A2E1PC19-F1
#
_cell.length_a   1.000
_cell.length_b   1.000
_cell.length_c   1.000
_cell.angle_alpha   90.00
_cell.angle_beta   90.00
_cell.angle_gamma   90.00
#
_symmetry.space_group_name_H-M   'P 1'
#
loop_
_entity.id
_entity.type
_entity.pdbx_description
1 polymer ?
#
loop_
_entity_poly.entity_id
_entity_poly.type
_entity_poly.pdbx_seq_one_letter_code
_entity_poly.pdbx_strand_id
1 'polypeptide(L)'
;MSLLLSDKVSKRKIFSKFKQIGDFYSKSFDERKNIITNKLSFTLKNAYENIPYFYNLAEDHKINEIFLNFKIENLKEIPFMDKDTLRISRKFLLRPDYTNKIQHCYTNGSTGGRVSVAYDQESIDWSSAVMLFCRYLYGHNLTNKEVHLATDTRSRGKKIERLGQFSKELANNRSNIFIKDFNNESTFDYLKQLRFQRTNLLHGMPSQINGLISESIDKFKIPLIETSGEFLREEQRVNIEDFFSARVIDRYGLAESGIVAYQMPKQENLSVIDFHTFVEVDDNGEIVITNLNNHIMPLIRYKTGDFCEK
;
A
#
# COMPACT_ATOMS: atom_id res chain seq x y z
N MET A 1 13.47 -16.56 -10.35
CA MET A 1 13.26 -15.79 -11.61
C MET A 1 13.62 -14.33 -11.30
N SER A 2 14.57 -13.71 -12.01
CA SER A 2 14.99 -12.34 -11.64
C SER A 2 13.86 -11.33 -11.87
N LEU A 3 13.74 -10.31 -11.01
CA LEU A 3 12.72 -9.25 -11.14
C LEU A 3 12.78 -8.58 -12.53
N LEU A 4 13.99 -8.46 -13.09
CA LEU A 4 14.22 -7.97 -14.46
C LEU A 4 13.60 -8.86 -15.55
N LEU A 5 13.67 -10.18 -15.39
CA LEU A 5 13.02 -11.13 -16.31
C LEU A 5 11.49 -11.02 -16.23
N SER A 6 10.95 -10.88 -15.01
CA SER A 6 9.51 -10.68 -14.78
C SER A 6 9.00 -9.38 -15.42
N ASP A 7 9.76 -8.28 -15.29
CA ASP A 7 9.48 -7.00 -15.94
C ASP A 7 9.42 -7.11 -17.46
N LYS A 8 10.42 -7.78 -18.07
CA LYS A 8 10.47 -7.97 -19.54
C LYS A 8 9.26 -8.73 -20.06
N VAL A 9 8.84 -9.79 -19.37
CA VAL A 9 7.68 -10.62 -19.76
C VAL A 9 6.38 -9.85 -19.56
N SER A 10 6.25 -9.11 -18.46
CA SER A 10 5.03 -8.37 -18.12
C SER A 10 4.94 -6.97 -18.74
N LYS A 11 6.00 -6.50 -19.43
CA LYS A 11 6.16 -5.13 -19.93
C LYS A 11 6.00 -4.06 -18.83
N ARG A 12 6.46 -4.37 -17.62
CA ARG A 12 6.43 -3.48 -16.45
C ARG A 12 7.82 -2.94 -16.14
N LYS A 13 7.91 -1.93 -15.27
CA LYS A 13 9.17 -1.26 -14.89
C LYS A 13 9.45 -1.34 -13.40
N ILE A 14 9.10 -2.45 -12.75
CA ILE A 14 9.18 -2.58 -11.28
C ILE A 14 10.64 -2.62 -10.81
N PHE A 15 11.55 -3.27 -11.54
CA PHE A 15 12.96 -3.39 -11.19
C PHE A 15 13.68 -2.04 -11.19
N SER A 16 13.44 -1.19 -12.18
CA SER A 16 14.08 0.13 -12.22
C SER A 16 13.59 1.03 -11.08
N LYS A 17 12.31 0.93 -10.74
CA LYS A 17 11.70 1.62 -9.60
C LYS A 17 12.23 1.10 -8.28
N PHE A 18 12.37 -0.22 -8.13
CA PHE A 18 12.98 -0.85 -6.96
C PHE A 18 14.40 -0.30 -6.72
N LYS A 19 15.20 -0.18 -7.78
CA LYS A 19 16.55 0.43 -7.68
C LYS A 19 16.47 1.89 -7.24
N GLN A 20 15.59 2.69 -7.83
CA GLN A 20 15.42 4.10 -7.44
C GLN A 20 15.04 4.26 -5.97
N ILE A 21 14.22 3.35 -5.43
CA ILE A 21 13.87 3.36 -4.00
C ILE A 21 15.11 3.04 -3.15
N GLY A 22 15.90 2.03 -3.53
CA GLY A 22 17.16 1.71 -2.86
C GLY A 22 18.18 2.85 -2.90
N ASP A 23 18.36 3.49 -4.06
CA ASP A 23 19.22 4.65 -4.24
C ASP A 23 18.74 5.87 -3.47
N PHE A 24 17.42 6.00 -3.25
CA PHE A 24 16.86 7.04 -2.41
C PHE A 24 17.17 6.78 -0.92
N TYR A 25 16.95 5.56 -0.42
CA TYR A 25 17.20 5.26 1.00
C TYR A 25 18.69 5.14 1.37
N SER A 26 19.60 5.08 0.39
CA SER A 26 21.05 5.16 0.64
C SER A 26 21.56 6.59 0.84
N LYS A 27 20.75 7.61 0.52
CA LYS A 27 21.10 9.03 0.65
C LYS A 27 20.95 9.56 2.07
N SER A 28 21.60 10.69 2.34
CA SER A 28 21.44 11.43 3.59
C SER A 28 20.00 11.94 3.77
N PHE A 29 19.64 12.26 5.00
CA PHE A 29 18.30 12.80 5.31
C PHE A 29 17.99 14.08 4.52
N ASP A 30 18.95 15.01 4.41
CA ASP A 30 18.76 16.28 3.70
C ASP A 30 18.58 16.08 2.19
N GLU A 31 19.34 15.16 1.59
CA GLU A 31 19.14 14.79 0.18
C GLU A 31 17.77 14.16 -0.05
N ARG A 32 17.33 13.25 0.83
CA ARG A 32 15.99 12.65 0.74
C ARG A 32 14.91 13.70 0.88
N LYS A 33 15.04 14.62 1.84
CA LYS A 33 14.12 15.75 2.02
C LYS A 33 14.01 16.59 0.76
N ASN A 34 15.12 16.93 0.10
CA ASN A 34 15.10 17.67 -1.16
C ASN A 34 14.38 16.90 -2.28
N ILE A 35 14.62 15.58 -2.40
CA ILE A 35 13.92 14.73 -3.37
C ILE A 35 12.41 14.71 -3.11
N ILE A 36 12.00 14.57 -1.84
CA ILE A 36 10.59 14.58 -1.44
C ILE A 36 9.94 15.93 -1.76
N THR A 37 10.60 17.05 -1.44
CA THR A 37 10.09 18.40 -1.75
C THR A 37 9.91 18.59 -3.26
N ASN A 38 10.85 18.09 -4.08
CA ASN A 38 10.73 18.15 -5.54
C ASN A 38 9.57 17.29 -6.05
N LYS A 39 9.36 16.10 -5.47
CA LYS A 39 8.20 15.25 -5.80
C LYS A 39 6.88 15.93 -5.42
N LEU A 40 6.80 16.56 -4.25
CA LEU A 40 5.62 17.32 -3.83
C LEU A 40 5.33 18.47 -4.80
N SER A 41 6.35 19.27 -5.13
CA SER A 41 6.24 20.36 -6.11
C SER A 41 5.71 19.85 -7.46
N PHE A 42 6.25 18.73 -7.96
CA PHE A 42 5.77 18.09 -9.18
C PHE A 42 4.32 17.62 -9.06
N THR A 43 3.94 16.96 -7.97
CA THR A 43 2.57 16.49 -7.74
C THR A 43 1.59 17.66 -7.74
N LEU A 44 1.89 18.73 -7.01
CA LEU A 44 1.04 19.92 -6.93
C LEU A 44 0.90 20.58 -8.29
N LYS A 45 2.01 20.85 -8.97
CA LYS A 45 1.98 21.46 -10.30
C LYS A 45 1.17 20.61 -11.30
N ASN A 46 1.43 19.31 -11.37
CA ASN A 46 0.67 18.40 -12.24
C ASN A 46 -0.82 18.39 -11.89
N ALA A 47 -1.16 18.42 -10.61
CA ALA A 47 -2.55 18.47 -10.15
C ALA A 47 -3.26 19.75 -10.61
N TYR A 48 -2.65 20.92 -10.41
CA TYR A 48 -3.20 22.20 -10.86
C TYR A 48 -3.36 22.26 -12.37
N GLU A 49 -2.34 21.86 -13.14
CA GLU A 49 -2.34 21.98 -14.60
C GLU A 49 -3.28 20.98 -15.30
N ASN A 50 -3.53 19.80 -14.70
CA ASN A 50 -4.16 18.69 -15.42
C ASN A 50 -5.41 18.12 -14.75
N ILE A 51 -5.79 18.56 -13.54
CA ILE A 51 -6.89 17.96 -12.77
C ILE A 51 -7.92 19.03 -12.39
N PRO A 52 -9.15 18.98 -12.95
CA PRO A 52 -10.15 20.05 -12.78
C PRO A 52 -10.45 20.42 -11.33
N TYR A 53 -10.51 19.43 -10.43
CA TYR A 53 -10.77 19.69 -9.01
C TYR A 53 -9.69 20.59 -8.39
N PHE A 54 -8.41 20.31 -8.64
CA PHE A 54 -7.31 21.06 -8.04
C PHE A 54 -7.12 22.43 -8.70
N TYR A 55 -7.41 22.56 -10.00
CA TYR A 55 -7.50 23.86 -10.65
C TYR A 55 -8.54 24.74 -9.94
N ASN A 56 -9.79 24.26 -9.82
CA ASN A 56 -10.86 25.03 -9.16
C ASN A 56 -10.53 25.34 -7.70
N LEU A 57 -10.04 24.36 -6.93
CA LEU A 57 -9.60 24.57 -5.55
C LEU A 57 -8.57 25.69 -5.44
N ALA A 58 -7.58 25.71 -6.34
CA ALA A 58 -6.52 26.71 -6.32
C ALA A 58 -7.02 28.10 -6.69
N GLU A 59 -7.88 28.22 -7.71
CA GLU A 59 -8.46 29.50 -8.13
C GLU A 59 -9.44 30.06 -7.07
N ASP A 60 -10.34 29.22 -6.55
CA ASP A 60 -11.36 29.62 -5.56
C ASP A 60 -10.72 30.12 -4.25
N HIS A 61 -9.62 29.48 -3.83
CA HIS A 61 -8.87 29.87 -2.63
C HIS A 61 -7.74 30.88 -2.90
N LYS A 62 -7.49 31.25 -4.17
CA LYS A 62 -6.39 32.14 -4.58
C LYS A 62 -5.00 31.65 -4.14
N ILE A 63 -4.78 30.34 -4.27
CA ILE A 63 -3.54 29.64 -3.90
C ILE A 63 -2.81 29.02 -5.10
N ASN A 64 -3.13 29.46 -6.32
CA ASN A 64 -2.51 28.99 -7.57
C ASN A 64 -0.96 29.07 -7.54
N GLU A 65 -0.40 30.13 -6.95
CA GLU A 65 1.06 30.28 -6.79
C GLU A 65 1.68 29.17 -5.92
N ILE A 66 0.96 28.64 -4.93
CA ILE A 66 1.44 27.54 -4.08
C ILE A 66 1.56 26.25 -4.90
N PHE A 67 0.66 26.03 -5.86
CA PHE A 67 0.72 24.87 -6.73
C PHE A 67 1.81 24.99 -7.81
N LEU A 68 2.01 26.18 -8.38
CA LEU A 68 2.96 26.42 -9.46
C LEU A 68 4.42 26.59 -8.97
N ASN A 69 4.59 27.27 -7.83
CA ASN A 69 5.89 27.67 -7.27
C ASN A 69 6.03 27.20 -5.81
N PHE A 70 5.73 25.92 -5.59
CA PHE A 70 5.65 25.32 -4.25
C PHE A 70 6.90 25.49 -3.40
N LYS A 71 6.69 25.89 -2.14
CA LYS A 71 7.65 25.79 -1.05
C LYS A 71 7.02 25.04 0.12
N ILE A 72 7.83 24.26 0.83
CA ILE A 72 7.33 23.32 1.86
C ILE A 72 6.58 24.04 2.98
N GLU A 73 6.94 25.28 3.29
CA GLU A 73 6.31 26.10 4.32
C GLU A 73 4.85 26.44 3.97
N ASN A 74 4.52 26.52 2.68
CA ASN A 74 3.18 26.88 2.21
C ASN A 74 2.23 25.67 2.13
N LEU A 75 2.69 24.45 2.44
CA LEU A 75 1.86 23.25 2.35
C LEU A 75 0.58 23.38 3.19
N LYS A 76 0.68 24.00 4.37
CA LYS A 76 -0.45 24.16 5.30
C LYS A 76 -1.57 25.05 4.78
N GLU A 77 -1.30 25.89 3.77
CA GLU A 77 -2.27 26.79 3.16
C GLU A 77 -3.21 26.06 2.19
N ILE A 78 -2.83 24.87 1.71
CA ILE A 78 -3.69 24.02 0.89
C ILE A 78 -4.77 23.39 1.77
N PRO A 79 -6.07 23.53 1.48
CA PRO A 79 -7.13 22.91 2.28
C PRO A 79 -7.00 21.39 2.35
N PHE A 80 -7.46 20.80 3.46
CA PHE A 80 -7.55 19.34 3.58
C PHE A 80 -8.58 18.79 2.60
N MET A 81 -8.30 17.59 2.10
CA MET A 81 -9.27 16.75 1.39
C MET A 81 -9.78 15.67 2.35
N ASP A 82 -11.07 15.35 2.27
CA ASP A 82 -11.68 14.27 3.04
C ASP A 82 -12.36 13.23 2.14
N LYS A 83 -12.89 12.19 2.77
CA LYS A 83 -13.59 11.09 2.09
C LYS A 83 -14.84 11.54 1.35
N ASP A 84 -15.52 12.56 1.87
CA ASP A 84 -16.74 13.11 1.25
C ASP A 84 -16.39 13.88 -0.03
N THR A 85 -15.31 14.64 -0.03
CA THR A 85 -14.72 15.28 -1.20
C THR A 85 -14.38 14.24 -2.26
N LEU A 86 -13.70 13.15 -1.87
CA LEU A 86 -13.36 12.05 -2.78
C LEU A 86 -14.61 11.38 -3.37
N ARG A 87 -15.70 11.29 -2.60
CA ARG A 87 -16.99 10.73 -3.04
C ARG A 87 -17.71 11.64 -4.04
N ILE A 88 -17.81 12.93 -3.74
CA ILE A 88 -18.58 13.91 -4.51
C ILE A 88 -17.82 14.32 -5.78
N SER A 89 -16.51 14.56 -5.67
CA SER A 89 -15.68 15.12 -6.73
C SER A 89 -14.94 14.05 -7.55
N ARG A 90 -15.27 12.76 -7.39
CA ARG A 90 -14.53 11.64 -8.00
C ARG A 90 -14.22 11.82 -9.49
N LYS A 91 -15.18 12.33 -10.28
CA LYS A 91 -15.00 12.55 -11.72
C LYS A 91 -14.01 13.69 -12.03
N PHE A 92 -13.95 14.70 -11.18
CA PHE A 92 -13.11 15.89 -11.34
C PHE A 92 -11.71 15.74 -10.75
N LEU A 93 -11.50 14.68 -9.96
CA LEU A 93 -10.20 14.30 -9.40
C LEU A 93 -9.34 13.50 -10.37
N LEU A 94 -9.88 13.12 -11.53
CA LEU A 94 -9.16 12.40 -12.58
C LEU A 94 -8.64 13.37 -13.63
N ARG A 95 -7.40 13.11 -14.08
CA ARG A 95 -6.81 13.75 -15.24
C ARG A 95 -7.65 13.47 -16.52
N PRO A 96 -8.32 14.46 -17.14
CA PRO A 96 -9.30 14.23 -18.19
C PRO A 96 -8.74 13.71 -19.53
N ASP A 97 -7.50 14.07 -19.86
CA ASP A 97 -6.80 13.65 -21.08
C ASP A 97 -6.17 12.25 -20.96
N TYR A 98 -6.34 11.58 -19.82
CA TYR A 98 -5.76 10.26 -19.60
C TYR A 98 -6.55 9.15 -20.32
N THR A 99 -5.97 8.61 -21.39
CA THR A 99 -6.61 7.60 -22.25
C THR A 99 -6.15 6.17 -22.00
N ASN A 100 -5.06 5.98 -21.26
CA ASN A 100 -4.54 4.65 -20.94
C ASN A 100 -5.46 3.92 -19.95
N LYS A 101 -5.29 2.59 -19.87
CA LYS A 101 -6.06 1.75 -18.95
C LYS A 101 -5.81 2.15 -17.49
N ILE A 102 -6.89 2.47 -16.79
CA ILE A 102 -6.90 2.73 -15.34
C ILE A 102 -7.43 1.53 -14.57
N GLN A 103 -6.94 1.36 -13.34
CA GLN A 103 -7.45 0.40 -12.37
C GLN A 103 -8.03 1.17 -11.17
N HIS A 104 -9.27 0.85 -10.78
CA HIS A 104 -9.86 1.40 -9.57
C HIS A 104 -9.58 0.50 -8.37
N CYS A 105 -9.02 1.08 -7.31
CA CYS A 105 -8.92 0.48 -6.00
C CYS A 105 -10.07 1.01 -5.13
N TYR A 106 -10.86 0.12 -4.55
CA TYR A 106 -12.03 0.47 -3.75
C TYR A 106 -11.70 0.36 -2.27
N THR A 107 -12.19 1.30 -1.48
CA THR A 107 -12.16 1.17 -0.03
C THR A 107 -13.15 0.10 0.44
N ASN A 108 -12.82 -0.53 1.56
CA ASN A 108 -13.77 -1.32 2.32
C ASN A 108 -14.60 -0.33 3.16
N GLY A 109 -15.84 -0.11 2.78
CA GLY A 109 -16.72 0.84 3.47
C GLY A 109 -17.86 0.11 4.18
N SER A 110 -17.85 0.13 5.51
CA SER A 110 -19.06 0.07 6.32
C SER A 110 -19.69 1.47 6.37
N THR A 111 -21.02 1.53 6.30
CA THR A 111 -21.92 2.68 6.55
C THR A 111 -21.81 3.98 5.72
N GLY A 112 -20.69 4.31 5.03
CA GLY A 112 -20.51 5.62 4.35
C GLY A 112 -20.46 5.64 2.81
N GLY A 113 -20.63 4.48 2.16
CA GLY A 113 -20.45 4.31 0.72
C GLY A 113 -18.99 4.04 0.31
N ARG A 114 -18.78 3.25 -0.75
CA ARG A 114 -17.43 2.89 -1.23
C ARG A 114 -16.86 4.03 -2.07
N VAL A 115 -15.71 4.57 -1.67
CA VAL A 115 -14.91 5.46 -2.51
C VAL A 115 -13.88 4.64 -3.29
N SER A 116 -13.36 5.21 -4.37
CA SER A 116 -12.30 4.55 -5.11
C SER A 116 -11.29 5.54 -5.65
N VAL A 117 -10.03 5.12 -5.66
CA VAL A 117 -8.93 5.85 -6.28
C VAL A 117 -8.54 5.14 -7.57
N ALA A 118 -8.30 5.92 -8.62
CA ALA A 118 -7.80 5.38 -9.87
C ALA A 118 -6.27 5.40 -9.89
N TYR A 119 -5.70 4.33 -10.41
CA TYR A 119 -4.28 4.17 -10.62
C TYR A 119 -4.03 3.76 -12.06
N ASP A 120 -2.99 4.34 -12.65
CA ASP A 120 -2.45 3.81 -13.89
C ASP A 120 -1.38 2.73 -13.64
N GLN A 121 -0.89 2.14 -14.73
CA GLN A 121 0.13 1.10 -14.64
C GLN A 121 1.42 1.61 -13.98
N GLU A 122 1.80 2.86 -14.25
CA GLU A 122 2.99 3.48 -13.66
C GLU A 122 2.85 3.57 -12.13
N SER A 123 1.70 4.03 -11.63
CA SER A 123 1.42 4.12 -10.20
C SER A 123 1.40 2.73 -9.53
N ILE A 124 0.80 1.73 -10.18
CA ILE A 124 0.77 0.35 -9.69
C ILE A 124 2.18 -0.26 -9.62
N ASP A 125 3.04 0.07 -10.59
CA ASP A 125 4.44 -0.36 -10.61
C ASP A 125 5.23 0.25 -9.45
N TRP A 126 4.96 1.51 -9.09
CA TRP A 126 5.55 2.14 -7.90
C TRP A 126 5.14 1.43 -6.61
N SER A 127 3.85 1.16 -6.40
CA SER A 127 3.38 0.45 -5.20
C SER A 127 3.93 -0.98 -5.14
N SER A 128 4.07 -1.65 -6.29
CA SER A 128 4.70 -2.97 -6.39
C SER A 128 6.18 -2.92 -6.01
N ALA A 129 6.91 -1.89 -6.48
CA ALA A 129 8.32 -1.70 -6.18
C ALA A 129 8.56 -1.39 -4.69
N VAL A 130 7.70 -0.57 -4.06
CA VAL A 130 7.71 -0.28 -2.62
C VAL A 130 7.55 -1.57 -1.80
N MET A 131 6.53 -2.38 -2.13
CA MET A 131 6.29 -3.65 -1.45
C MET A 131 7.48 -4.60 -1.56
N LEU A 132 8.04 -4.76 -2.76
CA LEU A 132 9.20 -5.61 -2.98
C LEU A 132 10.46 -5.08 -2.28
N PHE A 133 10.67 -3.77 -2.25
CA PHE A 133 11.76 -3.14 -1.52
C PHE A 133 11.67 -3.44 -0.03
N CYS A 134 10.52 -3.17 0.59
CA CYS A 134 10.32 -3.40 2.02
C CYS A 134 10.57 -4.86 2.40
N ARG A 135 10.02 -5.81 1.63
CA ARG A 135 10.22 -7.25 1.86
C ARG A 135 11.66 -7.71 1.60
N TYR A 136 12.35 -7.10 0.64
CA TYR A 136 13.77 -7.38 0.37
C TYR A 136 14.67 -7.03 1.55
N LEU A 137 14.34 -5.99 2.33
CA LEU A 137 15.07 -5.65 3.57
C LEU A 137 15.01 -6.77 4.63
N TYR A 138 14.04 -7.68 4.51
CA TYR A 138 13.88 -8.88 5.34
C TYR A 138 14.42 -10.16 4.69
N GLY A 139 15.13 -10.01 3.56
CA GLY A 139 15.67 -11.15 2.80
C GLY A 139 14.65 -11.88 1.93
N HIS A 140 13.40 -11.40 1.85
CA HIS A 140 12.39 -11.99 0.98
C HIS A 140 12.50 -11.44 -0.44
N ASN A 141 12.66 -12.34 -1.41
CA ASN A 141 12.77 -12.03 -2.82
C ASN A 141 11.85 -12.93 -3.67
N LEU A 142 11.77 -12.67 -4.97
CA LEU A 142 10.84 -13.38 -5.88
C LEU A 142 11.07 -14.89 -6.02
N THR A 143 12.19 -15.42 -5.51
CA THR A 143 12.42 -16.88 -5.47
C THR A 143 11.76 -17.52 -4.25
N ASN A 144 11.52 -16.75 -3.19
CA ASN A 144 10.83 -17.21 -2.01
C ASN A 144 9.33 -17.35 -2.27
N LYS A 145 8.67 -18.29 -1.58
CA LYS A 145 7.22 -18.47 -1.69
C LYS A 145 6.50 -17.45 -0.81
N GLU A 146 5.60 -16.68 -1.42
CA GLU A 146 4.61 -15.85 -0.71
C GLU A 146 3.26 -16.58 -0.67
N VAL A 147 2.58 -16.51 0.47
CA VAL A 147 1.17 -16.90 0.58
C VAL A 147 0.39 -15.73 1.14
N HIS A 148 -0.75 -15.41 0.53
CA HIS A 148 -1.66 -14.39 1.04
C HIS A 148 -2.98 -15.01 1.46
N LEU A 149 -3.44 -14.64 2.66
CA LEU A 149 -4.76 -14.97 3.14
C LEU A 149 -5.76 -13.99 2.53
N ALA A 150 -6.50 -14.45 1.54
CA ALA A 150 -7.54 -13.67 0.88
C ALA A 150 -8.90 -13.99 1.50
N THR A 151 -9.70 -12.97 1.76
CA THR A 151 -11.14 -13.18 2.01
C THR A 151 -11.80 -13.57 0.68
N ASP A 152 -12.66 -14.58 0.67
CA ASP A 152 -13.32 -15.06 -0.55
C ASP A 152 -14.31 -14.02 -1.10
N THR A 153 -13.81 -13.12 -1.96
CA THR A 153 -14.65 -12.19 -2.73
C THR A 153 -14.88 -12.68 -4.16
N ARG A 154 -14.61 -13.96 -4.47
CA ARG A 154 -14.62 -14.49 -5.85
C ARG A 154 -16.00 -14.52 -6.50
N SER A 155 -17.07 -14.27 -5.74
CA SER A 155 -18.42 -14.05 -6.26
C SER A 155 -18.58 -12.76 -7.09
N ARG A 156 -17.55 -11.89 -7.17
CA ARG A 156 -17.67 -10.57 -7.82
C ARG A 156 -16.75 -10.28 -9.02
N GLY A 157 -15.78 -11.13 -9.34
CA GLY A 157 -14.74 -10.81 -10.35
C GLY A 157 -14.98 -11.38 -11.76
N LYS A 158 -14.78 -10.55 -12.81
CA LYS A 158 -14.86 -10.96 -14.24
C LYS A 158 -13.67 -11.86 -14.64
N LYS A 159 -13.81 -12.71 -15.67
CA LYS A 159 -12.73 -13.61 -16.18
C LYS A 159 -11.38 -12.92 -16.40
N ILE A 160 -11.39 -11.68 -16.88
CA ILE A 160 -10.18 -10.87 -17.16
C ILE A 160 -9.45 -10.48 -15.87
N GLU A 161 -10.16 -10.21 -14.77
CA GLU A 161 -9.57 -9.89 -13.47
C GLU A 161 -8.88 -11.10 -12.86
N ARG A 162 -9.46 -12.31 -13.07
CA ARG A 162 -8.86 -13.58 -12.63
C ARG A 162 -7.54 -13.88 -13.35
N LEU A 163 -7.47 -13.62 -14.66
CA LEU A 163 -6.22 -13.75 -15.44
C LEU A 163 -5.15 -12.76 -14.97
N GLY A 164 -5.52 -11.51 -14.71
CA GLY A 164 -4.59 -10.51 -14.17
C GLY A 164 -4.08 -10.84 -12.75
N GLN A 165 -4.94 -11.41 -11.91
CA GLN A 165 -4.56 -11.90 -10.58
C GLN A 165 -3.60 -13.09 -10.67
N PHE A 166 -3.87 -14.06 -11.55
CA PHE A 166 -2.99 -15.20 -11.79
C PHE A 166 -1.60 -14.78 -12.29
N SER A 167 -1.52 -13.79 -13.20
CA SER A 167 -0.23 -13.24 -13.64
C SER A 167 0.53 -12.55 -12.50
N LYS A 168 -0.17 -11.85 -11.59
CA LYS A 168 0.43 -11.23 -10.39
C LYS A 168 0.88 -12.27 -9.37
N GLU A 169 0.14 -13.36 -9.22
CA GLU A 169 0.50 -14.51 -8.39
C GLU A 169 1.79 -15.17 -8.91
N LEU A 170 1.83 -15.51 -10.20
CA LEU A 170 3.02 -16.09 -10.83
C LEU A 170 4.24 -15.17 -10.76
N ALA A 171 4.08 -13.87 -11.06
CA ALA A 171 5.18 -12.91 -11.08
C ALA A 171 5.84 -12.71 -9.70
N ASN A 172 5.08 -12.91 -8.62
CA ASN A 172 5.56 -12.75 -7.24
C ASN A 172 5.83 -14.08 -6.53
N ASN A 173 5.80 -15.22 -7.24
CA ASN A 173 5.80 -16.56 -6.63
C ASN A 173 4.80 -16.68 -5.46
N ARG A 174 3.63 -16.07 -5.65
CA ARG A 174 2.58 -15.92 -4.65
C ARG A 174 1.45 -16.90 -4.91
N SER A 175 0.88 -17.47 -3.85
CA SER A 175 -0.44 -18.14 -3.87
C SER A 175 -1.41 -17.41 -2.96
N ASN A 176 -2.71 -17.60 -3.20
CA ASN A 176 -3.76 -17.13 -2.30
C ASN A 176 -4.43 -18.34 -1.63
N ILE A 177 -4.56 -18.31 -0.30
CA ILE A 177 -5.46 -19.21 0.45
C ILE A 177 -6.71 -18.40 0.77
N PHE A 178 -7.87 -18.91 0.38
CA PHE A 178 -9.15 -18.23 0.58
C PHE A 178 -9.78 -18.70 1.88
N ILE A 179 -9.74 -17.85 2.91
CA ILE A 179 -10.33 -18.14 4.22
C ILE A 179 -11.84 -17.95 4.13
N LYS A 180 -12.59 -18.99 4.51
CA LYS A 180 -14.05 -19.00 4.55
C LYS A 180 -14.58 -18.91 5.98
N ASP A 181 -13.95 -19.63 6.89
CA ASP A 181 -14.31 -19.74 8.29
C ASP A 181 -13.07 -20.21 9.09
N PHE A 182 -13.22 -20.38 10.40
CA PHE A 182 -12.15 -20.80 11.32
C PHE A 182 -12.53 -22.07 12.08
N ASN A 183 -13.34 -22.96 11.50
CA ASN A 183 -13.64 -24.24 12.13
C ASN A 183 -12.41 -25.18 12.11
N ASN A 184 -12.40 -26.18 12.99
CA ASN A 184 -11.22 -27.05 13.17
C ASN A 184 -10.78 -27.80 11.91
N GLU A 185 -11.71 -28.30 11.09
CA GLU A 185 -11.40 -29.00 9.85
C GLU A 185 -10.79 -28.06 8.80
N SER A 186 -11.39 -26.88 8.61
CA SER A 186 -10.94 -25.88 7.63
C SER A 186 -9.59 -25.28 8.03
N THR A 187 -9.43 -24.95 9.31
CA THR A 187 -8.17 -24.45 9.88
C THR A 187 -7.05 -25.47 9.70
N PHE A 188 -7.31 -26.75 9.97
CA PHE A 188 -6.35 -27.82 9.72
C PHE A 188 -5.92 -27.87 8.25
N ASP A 189 -6.85 -27.78 7.31
CA ASP A 189 -6.56 -27.76 5.88
C ASP A 189 -5.76 -26.53 5.43
N TYR A 190 -6.04 -25.35 5.99
CA TYR A 190 -5.29 -24.13 5.70
C TYR A 190 -3.84 -24.24 6.20
N LEU A 191 -3.63 -24.72 7.44
CA LEU A 191 -2.29 -24.92 7.99
C LEU A 191 -1.51 -25.99 7.22
N LYS A 192 -2.17 -27.08 6.82
CA LYS A 192 -1.57 -28.13 5.97
C LYS A 192 -1.11 -27.57 4.63
N GLN A 193 -1.91 -26.72 3.99
CA GLN A 193 -1.52 -26.03 2.74
C GLN A 193 -0.31 -25.13 2.94
N LEU A 194 -0.31 -24.31 4.00
CA LEU A 194 0.81 -23.39 4.31
C LEU A 194 2.13 -24.15 4.50
N ARG A 195 2.07 -25.29 5.19
CA ARG A 195 3.22 -26.17 5.42
C ARG A 195 3.71 -26.80 4.12
N PHE A 196 2.80 -27.36 3.32
CA PHE A 196 3.15 -28.00 2.04
C PHE A 196 3.78 -27.02 1.05
N GLN A 197 3.31 -25.78 1.02
CA GLN A 197 3.81 -24.74 0.10
C GLN A 197 5.21 -24.22 0.47
N ARG A 198 5.77 -24.60 1.63
CA ARG A 198 7.06 -24.08 2.14
C ARG A 198 7.09 -22.55 2.15
N THR A 199 6.05 -21.97 2.75
CA THR A 199 5.82 -20.53 2.80
C THR A 199 7.00 -19.81 3.46
N ASN A 200 7.57 -18.81 2.78
CA ASN A 200 8.59 -17.95 3.36
C ASN A 200 7.98 -16.71 4.00
N LEU A 201 6.96 -16.14 3.35
CA LEU A 201 6.23 -14.98 3.83
C LEU A 201 4.73 -15.27 3.75
N LEU A 202 4.04 -15.18 4.89
CA LEU A 202 2.58 -15.20 4.97
C LEU A 202 2.09 -13.76 5.14
N HIS A 203 1.21 -13.30 4.26
CA HIS A 203 0.58 -11.98 4.34
C HIS A 203 -0.91 -12.12 4.63
N GLY A 204 -1.44 -11.42 5.64
CA GLY A 204 -2.86 -11.46 6.00
C GLY A 204 -3.24 -10.42 7.05
N MET A 205 -4.53 -10.39 7.44
CA MET A 205 -4.97 -9.57 8.57
C MET A 205 -4.57 -10.25 9.89
N PRO A 206 -4.21 -9.48 10.94
CA PRO A 206 -3.93 -10.00 12.28
C PRO A 206 -5.00 -10.98 12.78
N SER A 207 -6.28 -10.62 12.67
CA SER A 207 -7.41 -11.46 13.10
C SER A 207 -7.46 -12.80 12.37
N GLN A 208 -7.19 -12.81 11.06
CA GLN A 208 -7.21 -14.02 10.25
C GLN A 208 -6.09 -14.97 10.64
N ILE A 209 -4.87 -14.44 10.79
CA ILE A 209 -3.72 -15.28 11.13
C ILE A 209 -3.88 -15.82 12.55
N ASN A 210 -4.34 -14.99 13.50
CA ASN A 210 -4.60 -15.43 14.87
C ASN A 210 -5.71 -16.49 14.94
N GLY A 211 -6.78 -16.34 14.14
CA GLY A 211 -7.85 -17.33 14.04
C GLY A 211 -7.41 -18.68 13.46
N LEU A 212 -6.37 -18.70 12.60
CA LEU A 212 -5.79 -19.95 12.07
C LEU A 212 -5.00 -20.73 13.12
N ILE A 213 -4.50 -20.08 14.17
CA ILE A 213 -3.59 -20.69 15.13
C ILE A 213 -4.23 -20.92 16.49
N SER A 214 -5.37 -20.28 16.78
CA SER A 214 -5.96 -20.24 18.14
C SER A 214 -6.27 -21.61 18.75
N GLU A 215 -6.66 -22.60 17.94
CA GLU A 215 -6.98 -23.95 18.39
C GLU A 215 -5.92 -24.99 17.97
N SER A 216 -4.86 -24.57 17.29
CA SER A 216 -3.85 -25.47 16.75
C SER A 216 -2.63 -25.56 17.67
N ILE A 217 -2.16 -26.79 17.91
CA ILE A 217 -0.93 -27.06 18.66
C ILE A 217 0.25 -27.47 17.76
N ASP A 218 -0.01 -27.68 16.46
CA ASP A 218 0.97 -28.21 15.51
C ASP A 218 1.83 -27.08 14.90
N LYS A 219 2.74 -26.55 15.71
CA LYS A 219 3.65 -25.45 15.35
C LYS A 219 4.57 -25.82 14.19
N PHE A 220 4.83 -24.87 13.29
CA PHE A 220 5.81 -25.04 12.22
C PHE A 220 6.36 -23.70 11.75
N LYS A 221 7.56 -23.72 11.16
CA LYS A 221 8.25 -22.49 10.82
C LYS A 221 7.67 -21.81 9.57
N ILE A 222 7.28 -20.54 9.71
CA ILE A 222 7.17 -19.58 8.61
C ILE A 222 8.06 -18.38 8.96
N PRO A 223 9.16 -18.11 8.23
CA PRO A 223 10.14 -17.11 8.65
C PRO A 223 9.57 -15.70 8.86
N LEU A 224 8.67 -15.25 7.98
CA LEU A 224 8.14 -13.89 7.97
C LEU A 224 6.60 -13.93 7.95
N ILE A 225 5.99 -13.15 8.83
CA ILE A 225 4.56 -12.88 8.80
C ILE A 225 4.37 -11.38 8.59
N GLU A 226 3.71 -10.98 7.52
CA GLU A 226 3.38 -9.58 7.24
C GLU A 226 1.90 -9.35 7.56
N THR A 227 1.59 -8.38 8.43
CA THR A 227 0.22 -8.02 8.79
C THR A 227 -0.21 -6.72 8.13
N SER A 228 -1.48 -6.60 7.74
CA SER A 228 -2.04 -5.33 7.27
C SER A 228 -3.56 -5.28 7.32
N GLY A 229 -4.12 -4.08 7.33
CA GLY A 229 -5.57 -3.85 7.16
C GLY A 229 -6.36 -3.83 8.47
N GLU A 230 -5.72 -4.16 9.59
CA GLU A 230 -6.24 -4.01 10.95
C GLU A 230 -5.08 -3.65 11.87
N PHE A 231 -5.41 -3.08 13.04
CA PHE A 231 -4.44 -2.85 14.10
C PHE A 231 -3.92 -4.19 14.65
N LEU A 232 -2.60 -4.41 14.61
CA LEU A 232 -1.97 -5.58 15.20
C LEU A 232 -1.84 -5.40 16.71
N ARG A 233 -2.57 -6.22 17.49
CA ARG A 233 -2.45 -6.22 18.95
C ARG A 233 -1.20 -6.99 19.38
N GLU A 234 -0.58 -6.58 20.48
CA GLU A 234 0.60 -7.26 21.04
C GLU A 234 0.35 -8.74 21.36
N GLU A 235 -0.83 -9.08 21.89
CA GLU A 235 -1.20 -10.48 22.11
C GLU A 235 -1.21 -11.30 20.81
N GLN A 236 -1.75 -10.74 19.73
CA GLN A 236 -1.77 -11.41 18.43
C GLN A 236 -0.33 -11.58 17.89
N ARG A 237 0.52 -10.56 18.05
CA ARG A 237 1.94 -10.64 17.68
C ARG A 237 2.62 -11.81 18.41
N VAL A 238 2.52 -11.87 19.73
CA VAL A 238 3.14 -12.91 20.55
C VAL A 238 2.66 -14.31 20.14
N ASN A 239 1.34 -14.50 19.97
CA ASN A 239 0.77 -15.78 19.56
C ASN A 239 1.29 -16.23 18.19
N ILE A 240 1.35 -15.31 17.23
CA ILE A 240 1.80 -15.59 15.86
C ILE A 240 3.30 -15.90 15.84
N GLU A 241 4.12 -15.13 16.56
CA GLU A 241 5.56 -15.36 16.65
C GLU A 241 5.89 -16.72 17.29
N ASP A 242 5.19 -17.08 18.37
CA ASP A 242 5.35 -18.36 19.05
C ASP A 242 4.92 -19.55 18.17
N PHE A 243 3.74 -19.46 17.54
CA PHE A 243 3.22 -20.56 16.73
C PHE A 243 4.08 -20.83 15.48
N PHE A 244 4.49 -19.77 14.77
CA PHE A 244 5.24 -19.90 13.51
C PHE A 244 6.76 -19.80 13.67
N SER A 245 7.29 -19.55 14.88
CA SER A 245 8.71 -19.21 15.09
C SER A 245 9.17 -18.13 14.10
N ALA A 246 8.34 -17.09 13.98
CA ALA A 246 8.40 -16.11 12.91
C ALA A 246 8.87 -14.75 13.39
N ARG A 247 9.28 -13.91 12.44
CA ARG A 247 9.29 -12.46 12.63
C ARG A 247 8.00 -11.87 12.10
N VAL A 248 7.20 -11.25 12.99
CA VAL A 248 5.99 -10.51 12.60
C VAL A 248 6.38 -9.09 12.20
N ILE A 249 5.92 -8.67 11.04
CA ILE A 249 6.18 -7.37 10.41
C ILE A 249 4.84 -6.68 10.25
N ASP A 250 4.70 -5.52 10.89
CA ASP A 250 3.50 -4.72 10.71
C ASP A 250 3.66 -3.69 9.59
N ARG A 251 2.55 -3.35 8.93
CA ARG A 251 2.50 -2.28 7.94
C ARG A 251 1.16 -1.56 7.95
N TYR A 252 1.24 -0.25 7.84
CA TYR A 252 0.09 0.63 7.70
C TYR A 252 -0.11 1.03 6.24
N GLY A 253 -1.35 0.96 5.78
CA GLY A 253 -1.71 1.32 4.42
C GLY A 253 -3.21 1.34 4.20
N LEU A 254 -3.61 2.02 3.14
CA LEU A 254 -5.00 2.26 2.76
C LEU A 254 -5.16 2.14 1.24
N ALA A 255 -6.38 1.90 0.75
CA ALA A 255 -6.63 1.75 -0.68
C ALA A 255 -6.26 3.01 -1.48
N GLU A 256 -6.31 4.16 -0.81
CA GLU A 256 -6.01 5.50 -1.27
C GLU A 256 -4.52 5.77 -1.49
N SER A 257 -3.62 4.99 -0.87
CA SER A 257 -2.17 5.26 -0.96
C SER A 257 -1.28 4.03 -1.05
N GLY A 258 -1.82 2.81 -0.93
CA GLY A 258 -1.01 1.61 -0.78
C GLY A 258 -0.30 1.59 0.59
N ILE A 259 0.96 1.17 0.61
CA ILE A 259 1.77 1.11 1.83
C ILE A 259 2.23 2.54 2.18
N VAL A 260 1.79 3.04 3.34
CA VAL A 260 2.15 4.37 3.84
C VAL A 260 3.30 4.28 4.84
N ALA A 261 3.26 3.28 5.74
CA ALA A 261 4.33 3.03 6.69
C ALA A 261 4.58 1.53 6.86
N TYR A 262 5.82 1.17 7.20
CA TYR A 262 6.28 -0.20 7.28
C TYR A 262 7.25 -0.37 8.44
N GLN A 263 7.17 -1.50 9.15
CA GLN A 263 8.11 -1.81 10.23
C GLN A 263 9.47 -2.16 9.62
N MET A 264 10.46 -1.28 9.73
CA MET A 264 11.79 -1.53 9.14
C MET A 264 12.60 -2.51 9.99
N PRO A 265 13.64 -3.16 9.43
CA PRO A 265 14.54 -3.98 10.22
C PRO A 265 15.10 -3.22 11.45
N LYS A 266 15.06 -3.86 12.62
CA LYS A 266 15.57 -3.31 13.90
C LYS A 266 14.80 -2.10 14.45
N GLN A 267 13.57 -1.86 13.97
CA GLN A 267 12.69 -0.85 14.54
C GLN A 267 11.42 -1.51 15.10
N GLU A 268 10.97 -1.01 16.25
CA GLU A 268 9.69 -1.40 16.84
C GLU A 268 8.54 -0.67 16.15
N ASN A 269 8.68 0.64 15.95
CA ASN A 269 7.66 1.48 15.32
C ASN A 269 7.68 1.38 13.78
N LEU A 270 6.56 1.77 13.17
CA LEU A 270 6.44 1.90 11.72
C LEU A 270 7.21 3.13 11.23
N SER A 271 8.02 2.94 10.18
CA SER A 271 8.63 4.06 9.44
C SER A 271 7.79 4.42 8.23
N VAL A 272 7.58 5.72 8.02
CA VAL A 272 6.91 6.24 6.81
C VAL A 272 7.72 5.87 5.57
N ILE A 273 7.03 5.41 4.52
CA ILE A 273 7.61 5.23 3.18
C ILE A 273 7.54 6.57 2.44
N ASP A 274 8.41 7.49 2.86
CA ASP A 274 8.47 8.89 2.44
C ASP A 274 8.76 9.08 0.94
N PHE A 275 9.34 8.06 0.29
CA PHE A 275 9.47 8.05 -1.17
C PHE A 275 8.13 7.96 -1.91
N HIS A 276 7.11 7.34 -1.31
CA HIS A 276 5.83 7.03 -1.97
C HIS A 276 4.71 7.98 -1.55
N THR A 277 4.70 8.33 -0.28
CA THR A 277 3.64 9.10 0.36
C THR A 277 4.27 10.10 1.32
N PHE A 278 3.92 11.37 1.14
CA PHE A 278 4.23 12.38 2.14
C PHE A 278 3.18 12.32 3.25
N VAL A 279 3.64 12.31 4.50
CA VAL A 279 2.78 12.17 5.68
C VAL A 279 2.92 13.40 6.56
N GLU A 280 1.79 13.97 6.92
CA GLU A 280 1.61 14.99 7.95
C GLU A 280 0.80 14.38 9.10
N VAL A 281 0.90 14.99 10.28
CA VAL A 281 -0.01 14.73 11.40
C VAL A 281 -0.67 16.06 11.74
N ASP A 282 -2.00 16.10 11.73
CA ASP A 282 -2.74 17.32 12.04
C ASP A 282 -2.72 17.63 13.55
N ASP A 283 -3.31 18.76 13.93
CA ASP A 283 -3.30 19.20 15.33
C ASP A 283 -4.01 18.22 16.27
N ASN A 284 -4.97 17.43 15.75
CA ASN A 284 -5.74 16.42 16.47
C ASN A 284 -5.06 15.04 16.49
N GLY A 285 -3.90 14.89 15.85
CA GLY A 285 -3.21 13.59 15.74
C GLY A 285 -3.72 12.72 14.58
N GLU A 286 -4.53 13.28 13.68
CA GLU A 286 -4.99 12.56 12.49
C GLU A 286 -3.87 12.50 11.44
N ILE A 287 -3.70 11.34 10.83
CA ILE A 287 -2.75 11.12 9.73
C ILE A 287 -3.30 11.78 8.47
N VAL A 288 -2.49 12.62 7.84
CA VAL A 288 -2.81 13.29 6.58
C VAL A 288 -1.77 12.92 5.53
N ILE A 289 -2.23 12.53 4.35
CA ILE A 289 -1.34 12.02 3.31
C ILE A 289 -1.39 12.83 2.01
N THR A 290 -0.26 12.86 1.30
CA THR A 290 -0.17 13.29 -0.10
C THR A 290 0.54 12.21 -0.93
N ASN A 291 -0.11 11.73 -1.99
CA ASN A 291 0.51 10.73 -2.88
C ASN A 291 1.59 11.37 -3.75
N LEU A 292 2.77 10.75 -3.83
CA LEU A 292 3.88 11.28 -4.63
C LEU A 292 4.06 10.59 -5.98
N ASN A 293 3.43 9.43 -6.17
CA ASN A 293 3.64 8.57 -7.35
C ASN A 293 2.34 8.24 -8.11
N ASN A 294 1.20 8.82 -7.75
CA ASN A 294 -0.07 8.71 -8.50
C ASN A 294 -0.38 10.03 -9.18
N HIS A 295 -0.04 10.15 -10.47
CA HIS A 295 -0.16 11.42 -11.20
C HIS A 295 -1.50 11.61 -11.92
N ILE A 296 -2.34 10.57 -11.97
CA ILE A 296 -3.65 10.64 -12.65
C ILE A 296 -4.78 10.99 -11.69
N MET A 297 -4.60 10.72 -10.40
CA MET A 297 -5.54 11.00 -9.32
C MET A 297 -4.79 11.12 -7.98
N PRO A 298 -3.84 12.08 -7.84
CA PRO A 298 -3.17 12.31 -6.58
C PRO A 298 -4.17 12.76 -5.53
N LEU A 299 -4.08 12.17 -4.34
CA LEU A 299 -4.69 12.74 -3.15
C LEU A 299 -3.68 13.69 -2.52
N ILE A 300 -4.12 14.92 -2.23
CA ILE A 300 -3.29 15.99 -1.71
C ILE A 300 -3.92 16.44 -0.39
N ARG A 301 -3.11 16.38 0.68
CA ARG A 301 -3.53 16.63 2.07
C ARG A 301 -4.83 15.91 2.44
N TYR A 302 -4.90 14.63 2.10
CA TYR A 302 -6.06 13.77 2.38
C TYR A 302 -6.05 13.26 3.82
N LYS A 303 -7.11 13.56 4.55
CA LYS A 303 -7.41 13.05 5.89
C LYS A 303 -7.80 11.57 5.82
N THR A 304 -7.03 10.71 6.49
CA THR A 304 -7.26 9.26 6.41
C THR A 304 -8.38 8.79 7.33
N GLY A 305 -8.72 9.55 8.37
CA GLY A 305 -9.56 9.12 9.48
C GLY A 305 -8.85 8.23 10.51
N ASP A 306 -7.56 7.96 10.31
CA ASP A 306 -6.72 7.20 11.24
C ASP A 306 -5.86 8.15 12.08
N PHE A 307 -5.63 7.78 13.34
CA PHE A 307 -4.90 8.60 14.30
C PHE A 307 -3.60 7.90 14.73
N CYS A 308 -2.58 8.69 15.03
CA CYS A 308 -1.34 8.20 15.63
C CYS A 308 -0.99 8.99 16.90
N GLU A 309 -0.17 8.36 17.75
CA GLU A 309 0.48 9.06 18.86
C GLU A 309 1.61 9.95 18.31
N LYS A 310 1.76 11.15 18.90
CA LYS A 310 2.78 12.14 18.52
C LYS A 310 4.16 11.80 19.07
#